data_AF-A0A8W8KJI0-F1
#
_entry.id   AF-A0A8W8KJI0-F1
#
_cell.length_a   1.000
_cell.length_b   1.000
_cell.length_c   1.000
_cell.angle_alpha   90.00
_cell.angle_beta   90.00
_cell.angle_gamma   90.00
#
_symmetry.space_group_name_H-M   'P 1'
#
loop_
_entity.id
_entity.type
_entity.pdbx_description
1 polymer ?
#
loop_
_entity_poly.entity_id
_entity_poly.type
_entity_poly.pdbx_seq_one_letter_code
_entity_poly.pdbx_strand_id
1 'polypeptide(L)'
;MSAPVTDFKESFNGNSPETVKSREEYIKNHPDANLIRPCATYWRECEACFAAPSRIRQRYVNGKDTDCTPLLNVFEKCNAMERGGEDSLDAMNDLIAYEKQKMDNEKKMMQANNVWEYRSSPPENWSAPLPEFIEARKDTHLNKVGDTWEKQDLRLTVRECLLTGELCCIS
;
A
#
# COMPACT_ATOMS: atom_id res chain seq x y z
N MET A 1 -27.51 16.61 15.05
CA MET A 1 -26.63 17.17 16.09
C MET A 1 -25.31 16.43 15.97
N SER A 2 -24.33 17.06 15.33
CA SER A 2 -23.03 16.44 15.02
C SER A 2 -22.16 16.50 16.27
N ALA A 3 -21.65 15.36 16.71
CA ALA A 3 -20.71 15.30 17.82
C ALA A 3 -19.40 16.00 17.44
N PRO A 4 -18.77 16.77 18.35
CA PRO A 4 -17.53 17.49 18.08
C PRO A 4 -16.34 16.53 17.98
N VAL A 5 -15.40 16.84 17.08
CA VAL A 5 -14.21 16.06 16.71
C VAL A 5 -13.09 16.22 17.76
N THR A 6 -13.38 16.02 19.04
CA THR A 6 -12.38 16.25 20.12
C THR A 6 -12.09 15.07 21.03
N ASP A 7 -12.56 13.85 20.74
CA ASP A 7 -12.31 12.69 21.62
C ASP A 7 -11.53 11.53 20.96
N PHE A 8 -10.77 11.78 19.89
CA PHE A 8 -9.96 10.72 19.26
C PHE A 8 -8.57 10.53 19.90
N LYS A 9 -8.19 11.33 20.91
CA LYS A 9 -6.87 11.26 21.56
C LYS A 9 -6.85 10.48 22.89
N GLU A 10 -7.99 10.04 23.41
CA GLU A 10 -8.08 9.33 24.69
C GLU A 10 -8.29 7.81 24.61
N SER A 11 -8.11 7.18 23.43
CA SER A 11 -8.10 5.71 23.35
C SER A 11 -6.71 5.06 23.46
N PHE A 12 -5.67 5.84 23.75
CA PHE A 12 -4.30 5.33 23.96
C PHE A 12 -3.98 5.20 25.44
N ASN A 13 -4.69 4.33 26.15
CA ASN A 13 -4.24 3.79 27.44
C ASN A 13 -4.93 2.44 27.68
N GLY A 14 -4.49 1.45 26.93
CA GLY A 14 -4.87 0.05 27.08
C GLY A 14 -3.66 -0.84 27.32
N ASN A 15 -2.78 -0.48 28.26
CA ASN A 15 -1.72 -1.38 28.71
C ASN A 15 -2.17 -2.12 29.98
N SER A 16 -2.95 -3.19 29.78
CA SER A 16 -2.99 -4.31 30.73
C SER A 16 -1.96 -5.35 30.26
N PRO A 17 -1.00 -5.82 31.07
CA PRO A 17 0.14 -6.62 30.60
C PRO A 17 -0.19 -8.08 30.31
N GLU A 18 -1.45 -8.50 30.38
CA GLU A 18 -1.82 -9.92 30.23
C GLU A 18 -2.60 -10.14 28.92
N THR A 19 -1.92 -10.80 27.97
CA THR A 19 -2.42 -11.42 26.73
C THR A 19 -2.59 -10.60 25.45
N VAL A 20 -1.82 -9.53 25.24
CA VAL A 20 -1.64 -9.00 23.88
C VAL A 20 -0.53 -9.78 23.20
N LYS A 21 -0.87 -10.87 22.51
CA LYS A 21 0.08 -11.52 21.58
C LYS A 21 0.49 -10.49 20.53
N SER A 22 1.79 -10.32 20.32
CA SER A 22 2.29 -9.31 19.39
C SER A 22 1.92 -9.70 17.95
N ARG A 23 1.66 -8.70 17.12
CA ARG A 23 1.47 -8.87 15.66
C ARG A 23 2.53 -9.78 15.04
N GLU A 24 3.78 -9.66 15.48
CA GLU A 24 4.91 -10.45 15.00
C GLU A 24 4.74 -11.95 15.28
N GLU A 25 4.14 -12.31 16.41
CA GLU A 25 3.86 -13.70 16.77
C GLU A 25 2.78 -14.31 15.88
N TYR A 26 1.72 -13.56 15.58
CA TYR A 26 0.66 -14.02 14.67
C TYR A 26 1.16 -14.16 13.24
N ILE A 27 1.93 -13.17 12.75
CA ILE A 27 2.50 -13.19 11.40
C ILE A 27 3.48 -14.36 11.22
N LYS A 28 4.31 -14.64 12.24
CA LYS A 28 5.28 -15.74 12.18
C LYS A 28 4.62 -17.12 12.13
N ASN A 29 3.44 -17.26 12.74
CA ASN A 29 2.77 -18.56 12.90
C ASN A 29 1.72 -18.85 11.82
N HIS A 30 1.36 -17.89 10.98
CA HIS A 30 0.35 -18.08 9.94
C HIS A 30 0.97 -18.13 8.54
N PRO A 31 0.76 -19.21 7.76
CA PRO A 31 1.47 -19.45 6.49
C PRO A 31 1.25 -18.34 5.45
N ASP A 32 0.07 -17.74 5.46
CA ASP A 32 -0.34 -16.69 4.52
C ASP A 32 -0.21 -15.26 5.08
N ALA A 33 0.38 -15.08 6.26
CA ALA A 33 0.48 -13.73 6.87
C ALA A 33 1.30 -12.76 6.02
N ASN A 34 2.22 -13.26 5.20
CA ASN A 34 3.02 -12.46 4.26
C ASN A 34 2.17 -11.76 3.19
N LEU A 35 0.91 -12.17 2.99
CA LEU A 35 -0.02 -11.49 2.08
C LEU A 35 -0.52 -10.16 2.65
N ILE A 36 -0.51 -9.99 3.98
CA ILE A 36 -1.05 -8.80 4.63
C ILE A 36 -0.10 -7.62 4.40
N ARG A 37 -0.64 -6.54 3.84
CA ARG A 37 0.10 -5.30 3.59
C ARG A 37 0.06 -4.39 4.83
N PRO A 38 0.97 -3.41 4.94
CA PRO A 38 0.91 -2.44 6.02
C PRO A 38 -0.42 -1.68 6.04
N CYS A 39 -0.97 -1.34 7.21
CA CYS A 39 -2.26 -0.65 7.30
C CYS A 39 -2.31 0.70 6.57
N ALA A 40 -1.17 1.38 6.43
CA ALA A 40 -1.05 2.60 5.63
C ALA A 40 -1.43 2.39 4.15
N THR A 41 -1.23 1.18 3.61
CA THR A 41 -1.64 0.85 2.24
C THR A 41 -3.15 0.75 2.12
N TYR A 42 -3.82 0.09 3.06
CA TYR A 42 -5.29 0.02 3.10
C TYR A 42 -5.91 1.39 3.30
N TRP A 43 -5.30 2.24 4.13
CA TRP A 43 -5.70 3.62 4.30
C TRP A 43 -5.64 4.39 2.96
N ARG A 44 -4.51 4.32 2.24
CA ARG A 44 -4.37 4.99 0.94
C ARG A 44 -5.39 4.50 -0.08
N GLU A 45 -5.70 3.20 -0.11
CA GLU A 45 -6.73 2.65 -1.00
C GLU A 45 -8.13 3.19 -0.64
N CYS A 46 -8.45 3.25 0.65
CA CYS A 46 -9.70 3.83 1.14
C CYS A 46 -9.80 5.33 0.81
N GLU A 47 -8.78 6.11 1.16
CA GLU A 47 -8.69 7.55 0.89
C GLU A 47 -8.81 7.84 -0.61
N ALA A 48 -8.08 7.09 -1.44
CA ALA A 48 -8.16 7.21 -2.89
C ALA A 48 -9.57 6.93 -3.40
N CYS A 49 -10.35 6.04 -2.78
CA CYS A 49 -11.73 5.78 -3.18
C CYS A 49 -12.65 6.99 -2.97
N PHE A 50 -12.44 7.74 -1.88
CA PHE A 50 -13.21 8.94 -1.55
C PHE A 50 -12.70 10.22 -2.24
N ALA A 51 -11.44 10.24 -2.68
CA ALA A 51 -10.83 11.40 -3.30
C ALA A 51 -11.61 11.90 -4.53
N ALA A 52 -11.76 13.22 -4.64
CA ALA A 52 -12.53 13.84 -5.73
C ALA A 52 -12.08 13.42 -7.15
N PRO A 53 -10.77 13.34 -7.47
CA PRO A 53 -10.32 12.85 -8.79
C PRO A 53 -10.80 11.42 -9.07
N SER A 54 -10.79 10.56 -8.06
CA SER A 54 -11.25 9.18 -8.19
C SER A 54 -12.75 9.09 -8.37
N ARG A 55 -13.54 9.94 -7.69
CA ARG A 55 -15.00 10.02 -7.90
C ARG A 55 -15.34 10.42 -9.32
N ILE A 56 -14.65 11.41 -9.88
CA ILE A 56 -14.82 11.81 -11.28
C ILE A 56 -14.52 10.62 -12.20
N ARG A 57 -13.42 9.90 -11.98
CA ARG A 57 -13.07 8.70 -12.75
C ARG A 57 -14.09 7.58 -12.60
N GLN A 58 -14.59 7.31 -11.39
CA GLN A 58 -15.61 6.29 -11.14
C GLN A 58 -16.90 6.62 -11.92
N ARG A 59 -17.35 7.88 -11.90
CA ARG A 59 -18.51 8.31 -12.69
C ARG A 59 -18.27 8.20 -14.19
N TYR A 60 -17.08 8.53 -14.66
CA TYR A 60 -16.73 8.41 -16.08
C TYR A 60 -16.77 6.94 -16.56
N VAL A 61 -16.24 6.00 -15.77
CA VAL A 61 -16.15 4.59 -16.14
C VAL A 61 -17.45 3.84 -15.87
N ASN A 62 -18.05 4.04 -14.69
CA ASN A 62 -19.17 3.24 -14.18
C ASN A 62 -20.52 3.97 -14.22
N GLY A 63 -20.55 5.27 -14.54
CA GLY A 63 -21.75 6.11 -14.52
C GLY A 63 -22.20 6.54 -13.12
N LYS A 64 -21.56 6.07 -12.05
CA LYS A 64 -21.91 6.35 -10.65
C LYS A 64 -20.69 6.25 -9.74
N ASP A 65 -20.83 6.78 -8.53
CA ASP A 65 -19.86 6.59 -7.47
C ASP A 65 -19.89 5.13 -6.99
N THR A 66 -18.70 4.53 -6.83
CA THR A 66 -18.56 3.17 -6.31
C THR A 66 -18.68 3.19 -4.78
N ASP A 67 -19.26 2.14 -4.20
CA ASP A 67 -19.28 1.98 -2.75
C ASP A 67 -17.87 1.73 -2.20
N CYS A 68 -17.40 2.61 -1.31
CA CYS A 68 -16.08 2.53 -0.68
C CYS A 68 -16.12 1.87 0.70
N THR A 69 -17.31 1.52 1.21
CA THR A 69 -17.49 0.87 2.52
C THR A 69 -16.64 -0.39 2.69
N PRO A 70 -16.47 -1.25 1.66
CA PRO A 70 -15.60 -2.42 1.79
C PRO A 70 -14.13 -2.08 2.11
N LEU A 71 -13.60 -0.99 1.54
CA LEU A 71 -12.22 -0.55 1.77
C LEU A 71 -12.04 0.03 3.17
N LEU A 72 -13.05 0.73 3.67
CA LEU A 72 -13.08 1.20 5.05
C LEU A 72 -13.05 0.02 6.04
N ASN A 73 -13.90 -0.98 5.81
CA ASN A 73 -13.97 -2.17 6.66
C ASN A 73 -12.62 -2.93 6.69
N VAL A 74 -11.94 -3.05 5.55
CA VAL A 74 -10.61 -3.67 5.47
C VAL A 74 -9.58 -2.88 6.28
N PHE A 75 -9.59 -1.55 6.18
CA PHE A 75 -8.72 -0.70 6.98
C PHE A 75 -9.00 -0.83 8.49
N GLU A 76 -10.26 -0.86 8.90
CA GLU A 76 -10.67 -1.05 10.30
C GLU A 76 -10.22 -2.40 10.84
N LYS A 77 -10.33 -3.47 10.05
CA LYS A 77 -9.80 -4.80 10.41
C LYS A 77 -8.28 -4.80 10.56
N CYS A 78 -7.56 -4.09 9.69
CA CYS A 78 -6.13 -3.91 9.85
C CYS A 78 -5.79 -3.21 11.18
N ASN A 79 -6.50 -2.14 11.52
CA ASN A 79 -6.29 -1.48 12.81
C ASN A 79 -6.66 -2.36 14.01
N ALA A 80 -7.72 -3.17 13.90
CA ALA A 80 -8.09 -4.14 14.94
C ALA A 80 -6.98 -5.19 15.16
N MET A 81 -6.40 -5.70 14.06
CA MET A 81 -5.26 -6.60 14.11
C MET A 81 -4.01 -5.94 14.74
N GLU A 82 -3.69 -4.68 14.41
CA GLU A 82 -2.55 -3.97 15.01
C GLU A 82 -2.75 -3.66 16.50
N ARG A 83 -3.99 -3.36 16.93
CA ARG A 83 -4.33 -3.12 18.34
C ARG A 83 -4.20 -4.39 19.20
N GLY A 84 -4.28 -5.56 18.57
CA GLY A 84 -4.29 -6.84 19.26
C GLY A 84 -5.58 -7.09 20.05
N GLY A 85 -5.64 -8.23 20.73
CA GLY A 85 -6.83 -8.68 21.49
C GLY A 85 -7.45 -9.94 20.89
N GLU A 86 -8.64 -10.30 21.40
CA GLU A 86 -9.37 -11.53 21.03
C GLU A 86 -9.74 -11.54 19.53
N ASP A 87 -10.23 -10.40 19.02
CA ASP A 87 -10.67 -10.26 17.62
C ASP A 87 -9.52 -10.15 16.61
N SER A 88 -8.26 -10.07 17.07
CA SER A 88 -7.10 -9.84 16.20
C SER A 88 -6.88 -11.00 15.21
N LEU A 89 -7.17 -12.23 15.62
CA LEU A 89 -7.03 -13.42 14.77
C LEU A 89 -8.06 -13.43 13.64
N ASP A 90 -9.31 -13.11 13.97
CA ASP A 90 -10.39 -13.06 12.98
C ASP A 90 -10.18 -11.92 12.00
N ALA A 91 -9.76 -10.74 12.49
CA ALA A 91 -9.37 -9.62 11.64
C ALA A 91 -8.22 -9.99 10.68
N MET A 92 -7.21 -10.72 11.16
CA MET A 92 -6.10 -11.21 10.33
C MET A 92 -6.59 -12.17 9.23
N ASN A 93 -7.44 -13.15 9.59
CA ASN A 93 -7.99 -14.12 8.63
C ASN A 93 -8.82 -13.43 7.55
N ASP A 94 -9.61 -12.42 7.93
CA ASP A 94 -10.40 -11.64 7.00
C ASP A 94 -9.54 -10.82 6.02
N LEU A 95 -8.42 -10.26 6.48
CA LEU A 95 -7.47 -9.55 5.61
C LEU A 95 -6.82 -10.51 4.61
N ILE A 96 -6.43 -11.70 5.06
CA ILE A 96 -5.85 -12.74 4.20
C ILE A 96 -6.87 -13.16 3.13
N ALA A 97 -8.13 -13.35 3.52
CA ALA A 97 -9.20 -13.69 2.59
C ALA A 97 -9.41 -12.57 1.55
N TYR A 98 -9.37 -11.31 1.98
CA TYR A 98 -9.48 -10.16 1.10
C TYR A 98 -8.33 -10.09 0.09
N GLU A 99 -7.08 -10.27 0.53
CA GLU A 99 -5.91 -10.25 -0.36
C GLU A 99 -5.94 -11.40 -1.36
N LYS A 100 -6.30 -12.61 -0.92
CA LYS A 100 -6.50 -13.75 -1.83
C LYS A 100 -7.57 -13.47 -2.87
N GLN A 101 -8.70 -12.90 -2.46
CA GLN A 101 -9.76 -12.52 -3.37
C GLN A 101 -9.29 -11.48 -4.40
N LYS A 102 -8.48 -10.50 -3.96
CA LYS A 102 -7.90 -9.49 -4.85
C LYS A 102 -6.98 -10.12 -5.89
N MET A 103 -6.07 -11.00 -5.46
CA MET A 103 -5.18 -11.74 -6.35
C MET A 103 -5.95 -12.62 -7.35
N ASP A 104 -7.00 -13.31 -6.91
CA ASP A 104 -7.84 -14.12 -7.78
C ASP A 104 -8.59 -13.29 -8.81
N ASN A 105 -9.08 -12.10 -8.41
CA ASN A 105 -9.73 -11.17 -9.34
C ASN A 105 -8.73 -10.63 -10.36
N GLU A 106 -7.51 -10.26 -9.94
CA GLU A 106 -6.45 -9.84 -10.87
C GLU A 106 -6.13 -10.95 -11.87
N LYS A 107 -5.95 -12.19 -11.40
CA LYS A 107 -5.73 -13.36 -12.26
C LYS A 107 -6.86 -13.56 -13.27
N LYS A 108 -8.13 -13.46 -12.83
CA LYS A 108 -9.30 -13.58 -13.72
C LYS A 108 -9.32 -12.46 -14.76
N MET A 109 -9.06 -11.22 -14.37
CA MET A 109 -9.03 -10.07 -15.29
C MET A 109 -7.90 -10.21 -16.30
N MET A 110 -6.74 -10.71 -15.88
CA MET A 110 -5.63 -10.98 -16.77
C MET A 110 -5.94 -12.12 -17.76
N GLN A 111 -6.64 -13.18 -17.32
CA GLN A 111 -7.06 -14.28 -18.20
C GLN A 111 -8.20 -13.89 -19.15
N ALA A 112 -9.08 -12.99 -18.73
CA ALA A 112 -10.17 -12.48 -19.56
C ALA A 112 -9.68 -11.49 -20.64
N ASN A 113 -8.45 -10.99 -20.52
CA ASN A 113 -7.86 -10.09 -21.49
C ASN A 113 -7.45 -10.84 -22.75
N ASN A 114 -8.20 -10.65 -23.83
CA ASN A 114 -7.93 -11.23 -25.15
C ASN A 114 -7.14 -10.30 -26.08
N VAL A 115 -6.71 -9.13 -25.60
CA VAL A 115 -5.95 -8.15 -26.39
C VAL A 115 -4.45 -8.43 -26.34
N TRP A 116 -3.95 -8.97 -25.22
CA TRP A 116 -2.52 -9.17 -24.97
C TRP A 116 -2.22 -10.63 -24.65
N GLU A 117 -1.14 -11.16 -25.24
CA GLU A 117 -0.66 -12.51 -24.96
C GLU A 117 0.52 -12.48 -23.97
N TYR A 118 0.60 -13.50 -23.12
CA TYR A 118 1.74 -13.66 -22.22
C TYR A 118 2.99 -14.02 -23.01
N ARG A 119 4.09 -13.31 -22.76
CA ARG A 119 5.39 -13.64 -23.32
C ARG A 119 5.97 -14.86 -22.60
N SER A 120 6.46 -15.83 -23.37
CA SER A 120 7.15 -17.01 -22.84
C SER A 120 8.59 -16.71 -22.39
N SER A 121 9.23 -15.73 -23.02
CA SER A 121 10.57 -15.25 -22.70
C SER A 121 10.66 -13.74 -22.89
N PRO A 122 11.62 -13.06 -22.24
CA PRO A 122 11.94 -11.68 -22.61
C PRO A 122 12.37 -11.62 -24.08
N PRO A 123 12.16 -10.47 -24.76
CA PRO A 123 12.70 -10.24 -26.09
C PRO A 123 14.21 -10.50 -26.16
N GLU A 124 14.69 -11.00 -27.30
CA GLU A 124 16.10 -11.35 -27.50
C GLU A 124 17.05 -10.17 -27.25
N ASN A 125 16.62 -8.96 -27.58
CA ASN A 125 17.35 -7.71 -27.39
C ASN A 125 16.95 -6.95 -26.12
N TRP A 126 16.30 -7.59 -25.14
CA TRP A 126 15.88 -6.93 -23.90
C TRP A 126 17.05 -6.31 -23.13
N SER A 127 18.22 -6.96 -23.19
CA SER A 127 19.46 -6.52 -22.57
C SER A 127 20.44 -5.87 -23.56
N ALA A 128 19.99 -5.50 -24.76
CA ALA A 128 20.82 -4.81 -25.72
C ALA A 128 21.23 -3.43 -25.18
N PRO A 129 22.41 -2.89 -25.56
CA PRO A 129 22.79 -1.54 -25.20
C PRO A 129 21.73 -0.54 -25.72
N LEU A 130 21.58 0.57 -25.02
CA LEU A 130 20.69 1.64 -25.45
C LEU A 130 21.09 2.11 -26.87
N PRO A 131 20.13 2.48 -27.73
CA PRO A 131 20.46 3.03 -29.03
C PRO A 131 21.38 4.25 -28.93
N GLU A 132 22.28 4.42 -29.90
CA GLU A 132 23.32 5.46 -29.89
C GLU A 132 22.77 6.88 -29.65
N PHE A 133 21.61 7.21 -30.22
CA PHE A 133 20.98 8.53 -30.03
C PHE A 133 20.46 8.77 -28.60
N ILE A 134 20.17 7.71 -27.84
CA ILE A 134 19.84 7.79 -26.41
C ILE A 134 21.12 7.88 -25.58
N GLU A 135 22.15 7.10 -25.93
CA GLU A 135 23.44 7.15 -25.24
C GLU A 135 24.11 8.53 -25.37
N ALA A 136 24.05 9.15 -26.54
CA ALA A 136 24.54 10.50 -26.78
C ALA A 136 23.80 11.57 -25.95
N ARG A 137 22.62 11.25 -25.38
CA ARG A 137 21.83 12.13 -24.51
C ARG A 137 22.05 11.85 -23.02
N LYS A 138 22.94 10.93 -22.65
CA LYS A 138 23.33 10.68 -21.25
C LYS A 138 23.80 11.97 -20.55
N ASP A 139 24.43 12.89 -21.26
CA ASP A 139 24.91 14.17 -20.72
C ASP A 139 23.88 15.32 -20.67
N THR A 140 22.59 15.03 -20.89
CA THR A 140 21.53 16.04 -20.77
C THR A 140 21.33 16.48 -19.32
N HIS A 141 20.85 17.72 -19.13
CA HIS A 141 20.52 18.25 -17.81
C HIS A 141 19.50 17.37 -17.06
N LEU A 142 18.53 16.78 -17.77
CA LEU A 142 17.54 15.87 -17.17
C LEU A 142 18.15 14.59 -16.62
N ASN A 143 19.17 14.02 -17.28
CA ASN A 143 19.88 12.85 -16.74
C ASN A 143 20.78 13.23 -15.56
N LYS A 144 21.44 14.39 -15.62
CA LYS A 144 22.20 14.92 -14.46
C LYS A 144 21.30 15.15 -13.25
N VAL A 145 20.08 15.63 -13.47
CA VAL A 145 19.07 15.81 -12.44
C VAL A 145 18.49 14.46 -11.99
N GLY A 146 18.14 13.57 -12.91
CA GLY A 146 17.69 12.18 -12.62
C GLY A 146 18.69 11.42 -11.74
N ASP A 147 19.97 11.47 -12.09
CA ASP A 147 21.06 10.90 -11.32
C ASP A 147 21.20 11.53 -9.93
N THR A 148 20.86 12.81 -9.77
CA THR A 148 20.85 13.45 -8.45
C THR A 148 19.71 12.94 -7.58
N TRP A 149 18.52 12.66 -8.13
CA TRP A 149 17.41 12.07 -7.39
C TRP A 149 17.73 10.63 -6.96
N GLU A 150 18.28 9.79 -7.85
CA GLU A 150 18.71 8.43 -7.49
C GLU A 150 19.87 8.40 -6.48
N LYS A 151 20.79 9.37 -6.54
CA LYS A 151 21.89 9.50 -5.56
C LYS A 151 21.43 10.10 -4.23
N GLN A 152 20.39 10.94 -4.21
CA GLN A 152 19.80 11.50 -2.99
C GLN A 152 18.93 10.47 -2.25
N ASP A 153 18.19 9.63 -2.97
CA ASP A 153 17.31 8.59 -2.39
C ASP A 153 18.07 7.42 -1.75
N LEU A 154 19.40 7.37 -1.86
CA LEU A 154 20.22 6.28 -1.33
C LEU A 154 20.94 6.60 -0.01
N ARG A 155 20.69 7.72 0.67
CA ARG A 155 21.37 7.95 1.97
C ARG A 155 20.62 8.49 3.16
N LEU A 156 19.58 9.29 3.07
CA LEU A 156 19.01 9.87 4.29
C LEU A 156 17.51 10.02 4.11
N THR A 157 16.72 9.32 4.94
CA THR A 157 15.70 9.96 5.78
C THR A 157 14.70 8.96 6.36
N VAL A 158 14.22 7.91 5.68
CA VAL A 158 13.14 7.10 6.28
C VAL A 158 13.64 6.24 7.45
N ARG A 159 14.74 5.50 7.28
CA ARG A 159 15.25 4.61 8.34
C ARG A 159 15.85 5.38 9.51
N GLU A 160 16.46 6.53 9.26
CA GLU A 160 17.06 7.37 10.30
C GLU A 160 16.03 8.26 11.00
N CYS A 161 15.06 8.86 10.29
CA CYS A 161 13.97 9.61 10.93
C CYS A 161 13.09 8.72 11.81
N LEU A 162 12.86 7.46 11.41
CA LEU A 162 12.11 6.50 12.22
C LEU A 162 12.87 6.03 13.46
N LEU A 163 14.20 6.11 13.47
CA LEU A 163 15.02 5.71 14.61
C LEU A 163 15.36 6.85 15.56
N THR A 164 15.36 8.11 15.09
CA THR A 164 15.75 9.28 15.90
C THR A 164 14.56 10.07 16.45
N GLY A 165 13.35 9.89 15.93
CA GLY A 165 12.14 10.53 16.46
C GLY A 165 12.09 12.05 16.32
N GLU A 166 13.03 12.66 15.59
CA GLU A 166 13.01 14.10 15.32
C GLU A 166 12.20 14.39 14.05
N LEU A 167 11.22 15.28 14.17
CA LEU A 167 10.44 15.82 13.07
C LEU A 167 11.38 16.55 12.09
N CYS A 168 11.65 15.95 10.94
CA CYS A 168 12.25 16.68 9.83
C CYS A 168 11.25 17.72 9.30
N CYS A 169 11.32 18.93 9.87
CA CYS A 169 10.81 20.13 9.22
C CYS A 169 11.68 20.41 8.00
N ILE A 170 11.11 20.22 6.81
CA ILE A 170 11.68 20.71 5.56
C ILE A 170 11.50 22.23 5.56
N SER A 171 12.61 22.99 5.59
CA SER A 171 12.65 24.42 5.24
C SER A 171 13.01 24.58 3.77
#